data_AF-A0A7C7CVR1-F1
#
_entry.id   AF-A0A7C7CVR1-F1
#
_cell.length_a   1.000
_cell.length_b   1.000
_cell.length_c   1.000
_cell.angle_alpha   90.00
_cell.angle_beta   90.00
_cell.angle_gamma   90.00
#
_symmetry.space_group_name_H-M   'P 1'
#
loop_
_entity.id
_entity.type
_entity.pdbx_description
1 polymer ?
#
loop_
_entity_poly.entity_id
_entity_poly.type
_entity_poly.pdbx_seq_one_letter_code
_entity_poly.pdbx_strand_id
1 'polypeptide(L)' 'ADEMFLTGSVKHLMPVTRLDSKVVGGGKPGPITRSLICLYENFLEQFE' A
#
# COMPACT_ATOMS: atom_id res chain seq x y z
N ALA A 1 2.38 -3.45 14.00
CA ALA A 1 1.34 -2.97 13.08
C ALA A 1 0.93 -4.13 12.19
N ASP A 2 -0.36 -4.28 11.93
CA ASP A 2 -0.88 -5.34 11.06
C ASP A 2 -0.62 -5.03 9.58
N GLU A 3 -0.60 -3.74 9.23
CA GLU A 3 -0.32 -3.24 7.88
C GLU A 3 0.50 -1.94 7.93
N MET A 4 1.27 -1.66 6.88
CA MET A 4 2.01 -0.41 6.69
C MET A 4 2.16 -0.12 5.19
N PHE A 5 2.11 1.16 4.82
CA PHE A 5 2.32 1.62 3.46
C PHE A 5 2.91 3.03 3.45
N LEU A 6 3.48 3.43 2.31
CA LEU A 6 3.96 4.79 2.03
C LEU A 6 3.10 5.42 0.95
N THR A 7 2.93 6.73 1.03
CA THR A 7 2.29 7.54 -0.01
C THR A 7 3.30 8.45 -0.69
N GLY A 8 3.18 8.68 -1.99
CA GLY A 8 4.00 9.67 -2.70
C GLY A 8 3.45 10.00 -4.08
N SER A 9 3.80 11.16 -4.63
CA SER A 9 3.23 11.63 -5.90
C SER A 9 3.54 10.74 -7.10
N VAL A 10 4.71 10.09 -7.12
CA VAL A 10 5.14 9.25 -8.26
C VAL A 10 4.73 7.79 -8.07
N LYS A 11 4.92 7.25 -6.86
CA LYS A 11 4.66 5.83 -6.57
C LYS A 11 3.29 5.59 -5.92
N HIS A 12 2.48 6.63 -5.81
CA HIS A 12 1.13 6.59 -5.26
C HIS A 12 1.08 5.92 -3.89
N LEU A 13 0.66 4.66 -3.81
CA LEU A 13 0.46 3.92 -2.56
C LEU A 13 1.29 2.62 -2.60
N MET A 14 2.32 2.54 -1.77
CA MET A 14 3.29 1.43 -1.78
C MET A 14 3.26 0.61 -0.49
N PRO A 15 3.01 -0.70 -0.55
CA PRO A 15 2.95 -1.54 0.64
C PRO A 15 4.35 -1.74 1.25
N VAL A 16 4.41 -1.71 2.59
CA VAL A 16 5.62 -2.04 3.37
C VAL A 16 5.38 -3.35 4.09
N THR A 17 6.09 -4.41 3.67
CA THR A 17 5.96 -5.75 4.25
C THR A 17 7.06 -6.09 5.27
N ARG A 18 8.10 -5.25 5.34
CA ARG A 18 9.22 -5.37 6.27
C ARG A 18 9.76 -3.98 6.61
N LEU A 19 10.06 -3.76 7.89
CA LEU A 19 10.78 -2.60 8.38
C LEU A 19 11.99 -3.09 9.18
N ASP A 20 13.18 -2.76 8.71
CA ASP A 20 14.46 -3.30 9.19
C ASP A 20 14.44 -4.84 9.22
N SER A 21 14.70 -5.44 10.38
CA SER A 21 14.66 -6.88 10.60
C SER A 21 13.27 -7.42 10.95
N LYS A 22 12.24 -6.56 11.04
CA LYS A 22 10.88 -6.95 11.47
C LYS A 22 9.92 -7.07 10.29
N VAL A 23 9.20 -8.20 10.23
CA VAL A 23 8.10 -8.40 9.29
C VAL A 23 6.89 -7.59 9.76
N VAL A 24 6.22 -6.89 8.84
CA VAL A 24 4.95 -6.20 9.09
C VAL A 24 3.81 -7.16 8.82
N GLY A 25 2.89 -7.33 9.78
CA GLY A 25 1.81 -8.31 9.68
C GLY A 25 2.31 -9.71 9.30
N GLY A 26 1.77 -10.25 8.20
CA GLY A 26 2.16 -11.55 7.64
C GLY A 26 3.22 -11.51 6.53
N GLY A 27 3.92 -10.39 6.34
CA GLY A 27 4.94 -10.23 5.29
C GLY A 27 4.38 -10.12 3.86
N LYS A 28 3.09 -9.85 3.75
CA LYS A 28 2.36 -9.54 2.52
C LYS A 28 1.56 -8.25 2.77
N PRO A 29 1.22 -7.47 1.73
CA PRO A 29 0.26 -6.38 1.88
C PRO A 29 -1.00 -6.93 2.57
N GLY A 30 -1.64 -6.17 3.45
CA GLY A 30 -2.88 -6.62 4.06
C GLY A 30 -4.12 -6.25 3.23
N PRO A 31 -5.32 -6.66 3.65
CA PRO A 31 -6.56 -6.35 2.95
C PRO A 31 -6.82 -4.84 2.82
N ILE A 32 -6.50 -4.02 3.82
CA ILE A 32 -6.75 -2.58 3.77
C ILE A 32 -5.83 -1.93 2.73
N THR A 33 -4.53 -2.23 2.79
CA THR A 33 -3.53 -1.71 1.84
C THR A 33 -3.86 -2.11 0.41
N ARG A 34 -4.27 -3.37 0.17
CA ARG A 34 -4.73 -3.82 -1.15
C ARG A 34 -5.95 -3.05 -1.63
N SER A 35 -6.94 -2.85 -0.76
CA SER A 35 -8.15 -2.11 -1.12
C SER A 35 -7.81 -0.65 -1.46
N LEU A 36 -6.94 0.00 -0.70
CA LEU A 36 -6.53 1.38 -0.95
C LEU A 36 -5.76 1.54 -2.26
N ILE A 37 -4.88 0.60 -2.59
CA ILE A 37 -4.18 0.59 -3.89
C ILE A 37 -5.20 0.57 -5.03
N CYS A 38 -6.12 -0.40 -5.02
CA CYS A 38 -7.14 -0.52 -6.07
C CYS A 38 -8.06 0.70 -6.14
N LEU A 39 -8.53 1.21 -5.00
CA LEU A 39 -9.39 2.40 -4.97
C LEU A 39 -8.67 3.65 -5.52
N TYR A 40 -7.39 3.81 -5.20
CA TYR A 40 -6.62 4.96 -5.65
C TYR A 40 -6.24 4.84 -7.14
N GLU A 41 -5.88 3.65 -7.62
CA GLU A 41 -5.68 3.39 -9.05
C GLU A 41 -6.94 3.70 -9.86
N ASN A 42 -8.10 3.15 -9.45
CA ASN A 42 -9.38 3.43 -10.10
C ASN A 42 -9.77 4.92 -10.06
N PHE A 43 -9.40 5.63 -8.98
CA PHE A 43 -9.63 7.06 -8.88
C PHE A 43 -8.79 7.83 -9.90
N LEU A 44 -7.52 7.46 -10.09
CA LEU A 44 -6.64 8.12 -11.06
C LEU A 44 -7.06 7.87 -12.51
N GLU A 45 -7.57 6.67 -12.82
CA GLU A 45 -8.12 6.35 -14.15
C GLU A 45 -9.27 7.29 -14.56
N GLN A 46 -9.92 7.98 -13.62
CA GLN A 46 -10.96 8.98 -13.93
C GLN A 46 -10.39 10.31 -14.47
N PHE A 47 -9.08 10.53 -14.35
CA PHE A 47 -8.39 11.76 -14.73
C PHE A 47 -7.36 11.57 -15.87
N GLU A 48 -7.20 10.34 -16.36
CA GLU A 48 -6.49 10.03 -17.62
C GLU A 48 -7.42 10.16 -18.83
#